data_AF-A0A0B1SDV1-F1
#
_entry.id   AF-A0A0B1SDV1-F1
#
_cell.length_a   1.000
_cell.length_b   1.000
_cell.length_c   1.000
_cell.angle_alpha   90.00
_cell.angle_beta   90.00
_cell.angle_gamma   90.00
#
_symmetry.space_group_name_H-M   'P 1'
#
loop_
_entity.id
_entity.type
_entity.pdbx_description
1 polymer ?
#
loop_
_entity_poly.entity_id
_entity_poly.type
_entity_poly.pdbx_seq_one_letter_code
_entity_poly.pdbx_strand_id
1 'polypeptide(L)' 'MPYTTKLGQPLMPGQTIDIHGRINSDANRVEVNLLHGAAQIDPGQAVLHANFRFDEKKLVMNTYMVS' A
#
# COMPACT_ATOMS: atom_id res chain seq x y z
N MET A 1 -4.20 -11.73 -3.84
CA MET A 1 -3.61 -11.44 -5.17
C MET A 1 -2.95 -10.07 -5.09
N PRO A 2 -1.68 -9.90 -5.48
CA PRO A 2 -1.07 -8.59 -5.59
C PRO A 2 -1.55 -7.88 -6.86
N TYR A 3 -1.92 -6.60 -6.73
CA TYR A 3 -2.19 -5.69 -7.85
C TYR A 3 -1.24 -4.50 -7.73
N THR A 4 -0.48 -4.23 -8.79
CA THR A 4 0.47 -3.12 -8.84
C THR A 4 0.29 -2.37 -10.14
N THR A 5 0.21 -1.04 -10.06
CA THR A 5 0.15 -0.15 -11.23
C THR A 5 1.05 1.06 -11.02
N LYS A 6 1.56 1.62 -12.12
CA LYS A 6 2.41 2.81 -12.12
C LYS A 6 1.55 4.05 -12.33
N LEU A 7 1.69 5.05 -11.46
CA LEU A 7 1.07 6.36 -11.67
C LEU A 7 1.71 7.04 -12.89
N GLY A 8 0.88 7.66 -13.75
CA GLY A 8 1.36 8.38 -14.93
C GLY A 8 2.22 9.61 -14.61
N GLN A 9 2.05 10.15 -13.41
CA GLN A 9 2.83 11.25 -12.83
C GLN A 9 3.00 11.04 -11.33
N PRO A 10 4.00 11.66 -10.68
CA PRO A 10 4.12 11.64 -9.22
C PRO A 10 2.86 12.18 -8.54
N LEU A 11 2.54 11.66 -7.36
CA LEU A 11 1.46 12.20 -6.53
C LEU A 11 1.88 13.59 -6.00
N MET A 12 1.05 14.59 -6.25
CA MET A 12 1.29 15.99 -5.86
C MET A 12 0.39 16.41 -4.68
N PRO A 13 0.79 17.45 -3.91
CA PRO A 13 -0.06 17.99 -2.85
C PRO A 13 -1.47 18.34 -3.35
N GLY A 14 -2.49 17.93 -2.60
CA GLY A 14 -3.90 18.13 -2.93
C GLY A 14 -4.53 17.02 -3.79
N GLN A 15 -3.75 16.06 -4.30
CA GLN A 15 -4.29 14.89 -5.00
C GLN A 15 -4.70 13.77 -4.03
N THR A 16 -5.71 13.00 -4.42
CA THR A 16 -6.19 11.84 -3.67
C THR A 16 -6.17 10.60 -4.56
N ILE A 17 -5.73 9.47 -4.00
CA ILE A 17 -5.87 8.14 -4.62
C ILE A 17 -7.06 7.47 -3.93
N ASP A 18 -8.05 7.06 -4.70
CA ASP A 18 -9.26 6.39 -4.20
C ASP A 18 -9.25 4.92 -4.64
N ILE A 19 -9.47 4.00 -3.70
CA ILE A 19 -9.37 2.54 -3.90
C ILE A 19 -10.64 1.89 -3.36
N HIS A 20 -11.39 1.24 -4.25
CA HIS A 20 -12.62 0.52 -3.92
C HIS A 20 -12.45 -0.98 -4.16
N GLY A 21 -13.03 -1.79 -3.29
CA GLY A 21 -12.99 -3.24 -3.44
C GLY A 21 -13.80 -3.98 -2.38
N ARG A 22 -13.79 -5.30 -2.46
CA ARG A 22 -14.35 -6.20 -1.45
C ARG A 22 -13.24 -7.09 -0.89
N ILE A 23 -13.26 -7.27 0.42
CA ILE A 23 -12.32 -8.13 1.14
C ILE A 23 -12.99 -9.51 1.31
N ASN A 24 -12.23 -10.56 1.07
CA ASN A 24 -12.73 -11.92 1.29
C ASN A 24 -13.00 -12.13 2.78
N SER A 25 -14.07 -12.88 3.11
CA SER A 25 -14.50 -13.07 4.49
C SER A 25 -13.50 -13.83 5.37
N ASP A 26 -12.57 -14.56 4.76
CA ASP A 26 -11.51 -15.34 5.40
C ASP A 26 -10.14 -14.62 5.40
N ALA A 27 -10.07 -13.38 4.89
CA ALA A 27 -8.82 -12.64 4.85
C ALA A 27 -8.44 -12.14 6.26
N ASN A 28 -7.25 -12.52 6.72
CA ASN A 28 -6.69 -11.95 7.95
C ASN A 28 -6.16 -10.54 7.74
N ARG A 29 -5.59 -10.26 6.55
CA ARG A 29 -4.88 -9.00 6.27
C ARG A 29 -5.02 -8.56 4.82
N VAL A 30 -4.98 -7.24 4.62
CA VAL A 30 -4.90 -6.58 3.31
C VAL A 30 -3.90 -5.43 3.39
N GLU A 31 -3.13 -5.23 2.33
CA GLU A 31 -2.10 -4.20 2.27
C GLU A 31 -2.35 -3.25 1.11
N VAL A 32 -2.12 -1.96 1.36
CA VAL A 32 -2.09 -0.89 0.37
C VAL A 32 -0.77 -0.15 0.51
N ASN A 33 0.00 -0.10 -0.57
CA ASN A 33 1.35 0.45 -0.56
C ASN A 33 1.47 1.57 -1.61
N LEU A 34 2.04 2.71 -1.22
CA LEU A 34 2.58 3.69 -2.15
C LEU A 34 4.07 3.42 -2.33
N LEU A 35 4.40 2.81 -3.47
CA LEU A 35 5.75 2.35 -3.78
C LEU A 35 6.55 3.42 -4.51
N HIS A 36 7.86 3.41 -4.29
CA HIS A 36 8.82 4.23 -5.02
C HIS A 36 10.01 3.38 -5.50
N GLY A 37 10.56 3.70 -6.67
CA GLY A 37 11.74 3.02 -7.25
C GLY A 37 11.47 1.65 -7.88
N ALA A 38 10.55 0.83 -7.33
CA ALA A 38 10.24 -0.49 -7.84
C ALA A 38 8.75 -0.86 -7.70
N ALA A 39 8.35 -2.00 -8.30
CA ALA A 39 7.00 -2.55 -8.23
C ALA A 39 6.71 -3.33 -6.92
N GLN A 40 7.69 -3.41 -6.01
CA GLN A 40 7.62 -4.07 -4.71
C GLN A 40 8.40 -3.25 -3.66
N ILE A 41 8.17 -3.52 -2.36
CA ILE A 41 8.85 -2.81 -1.25
C ILE A 41 10.37 -3.06 -1.27
N ASP A 42 10.81 -4.29 -1.57
CA ASP A 42 12.21 -4.67 -1.78
C ASP A 42 12.31 -5.22 -3.21
N PRO A 43 13.13 -4.64 -4.12
CA PRO A 43 14.23 -3.69 -3.91
C PRO A 43 13.87 -2.20 -3.92
N GLY A 44 12.58 -1.86 -3.82
CA GLY A 44 12.10 -0.47 -3.86
C GLY A 44 12.05 0.21 -2.50
N GLN A 45 11.01 1.03 -2.33
CA GLN A 45 10.67 1.69 -1.07
C GLN A 45 9.16 1.72 -0.91
N ALA A 46 8.68 1.79 0.34
CA ALA A 46 7.30 2.08 0.67
C ALA A 46 7.22 3.46 1.32
N VAL A 47 6.83 4.46 0.53
CA VAL A 47 6.58 5.83 1.02
C VAL A 47 5.36 5.83 1.96
N LEU A 48 4.43 4.90 1.74
CA LEU A 48 3.38 4.52 2.68
C LEU A 48 3.16 3.01 2.57
N HIS A 49 3.19 2.32 3.70
CA HIS A 49 2.73 0.94 3.87
C HIS A 49 1.54 0.94 4.83
N ALA A 50 0.34 0.65 4.34
CA ALA A 50 -0.87 0.54 5.13
C ALA A 50 -1.33 -0.92 5.18
N ASN A 51 -1.36 -1.50 6.39
CA ASN A 51 -1.71 -2.89 6.63
C ASN A 51 -2.98 -2.97 7.49
N PHE A 52 -4.08 -3.38 6.86
CA PHE A 52 -5.36 -3.63 7.50
C PHE A 52 -5.32 -5.03 8.10
N ARG A 53 -5.20 -5.11 9.42
CA ARG A 53 -5.08 -6.36 10.18
C ARG A 53 -6.42 -6.67 10.85
N PHE A 54 -7.23 -7.52 10.21
CA PHE A 54 -8.56 -7.90 10.70
C PHE A 54 -8.47 -8.82 11.92
N ASP A 55 -7.44 -9.67 11.95
CA ASP A 55 -7.06 -10.51 13.09
C ASP A 55 -6.71 -9.69 14.34
N GLU A 56 -6.06 -8.54 14.16
CA GLU A 56 -5.67 -7.64 15.26
C GLU A 56 -6.65 -6.49 15.52
N LYS A 57 -7.66 -6.31 14.65
CA LYS A 57 -8.59 -5.16 14.62
C LYS A 57 -7.87 -3.81 14.55
N LYS A 58 -6.85 -3.69 13.70
CA LYS A 58 -6.01 -2.49 13.59
C LYS A 58 -5.68 -2.13 12.14
N LEU A 59 -5.49 -0.84 11.91
CA LEU A 59 -4.76 -0.32 10.77
C LEU A 59 -3.35 0.06 11.25
N VAL A 60 -2.33 -0.59 10.68
CA VAL A 60 -0.93 -0.26 10.94
C VAL A 60 -0.38 0.46 9.73
N MET A 61 0.21 1.64 9.95
CA MET A 61 0.85 2.44 8.91
C MET A 61 2.33 2.63 9.23
N ASN A 62 3.18 2.47 8.23
CA ASN A 62 4.63 2.69 8.36
C ASN A 62 5.24 3.12 7.02
N THR A 63 6.55 3.39 7.02
CA THR A 63 7.37 3.58 5.82
C THR A 63 8.52 2.56 5.79
N TYR A 64 9.06 2.30 4.60
CA TYR A 64 10.28 1.52 4.40
C TYR A 64 11.16 2.24 3.38
N MET A 65 12.35 2.67 3.82
CA MET A 65 13.30 3.41 3.00
C MET A 65 14.65 2.69 3.04
N VAL A 66 15.22 2.42 1.87
CA VAL A 66 16.60 1.94 1.75
C VAL A 66 17.54 3.14 1.86
N SER A 67 18.53 3.04 2.74
CA SER A 67 19.56 4.06 2.99
C SER A 67 20.60 4.16 1.89
#